data_AF-A0A2Z3HFR7-F1
#
_entry.id   AF-A0A2Z3HFR7-F1
#
_cell.length_a   1.000
_cell.length_b   1.000
_cell.length_c   1.000
_cell.angle_alpha   90.00
_cell.angle_beta   90.00
_cell.angle_gamma   90.00
#
_symmetry.space_group_name_H-M   'P 1'
#
loop_
_entity.id
_entity.type
_entity.pdbx_description
1 polymer ?
#
loop_
_entity_poly.entity_id
_entity_poly.type
_entity_poly.pdbx_seq_one_letter_code
_entity_poly.pdbx_strand_id
1 'polypeptide(L)'
;MIRLAAGGMDHDRIRQYVEERGGKVLDSSWSPFGPGWFGEKSDRIYGVRYLDRDGNEHEAHCKTSMWTGVYFTEDRIVRYAERPAPATDTMTSLEAENRRLREELERLRQGRG
;
A
#
# COMPACT_ATOMS: atom_id res chain seq x y z
N MET A 1 32.35 3.75 -16.38
CA MET A 1 31.50 4.86 -15.90
C MET A 1 30.00 4.63 -16.20
N ILE A 2 29.43 3.44 -15.94
CA ILE A 2 28.03 3.11 -16.31
C ILE A 2 27.15 2.78 -15.08
N ARG A 3 27.75 2.54 -13.91
CA ARG A 3 27.03 2.08 -12.71
C ARG A 3 26.31 3.18 -11.92
N LEU A 4 26.75 4.44 -12.05
CA LEU A 4 26.19 5.58 -11.28
C LEU A 4 24.95 6.20 -11.94
N ALA A 5 24.90 6.28 -13.28
CA ALA A 5 23.77 6.86 -14.00
C ALA A 5 22.51 5.97 -13.94
N ALA A 6 22.70 4.66 -13.84
CA ALA A 6 21.60 3.71 -13.88
C ALA A 6 20.86 3.60 -12.52
N GLY A 7 21.50 3.92 -11.40
CA GLY A 7 20.84 3.98 -10.09
C GLY A 7 19.81 5.11 -9.99
N GLY A 8 20.12 6.29 -10.53
CA GLY A 8 19.19 7.43 -10.56
C GLY A 8 17.90 7.12 -11.31
N MET A 9 17.99 6.49 -12.48
CA MET A 9 16.81 6.07 -13.25
C MET A 9 15.96 5.02 -12.53
N ASP A 10 16.55 4.16 -11.70
CA ASP A 10 15.80 3.17 -10.93
C ASP A 10 14.98 3.86 -9.82
N HIS A 11 15.59 4.81 -9.09
CA HIS A 11 14.88 5.59 -8.07
C HIS A 11 13.73 6.42 -8.65
N ASP A 12 13.93 7.02 -9.83
CA ASP A 12 12.87 7.81 -10.49
C ASP A 12 11.70 6.94 -10.93
N ARG A 13 11.96 5.73 -11.46
CA ARG A 13 10.90 4.77 -11.81
C ARG A 13 10.12 4.28 -10.59
N ILE A 14 10.81 4.00 -9.49
CA ILE A 14 10.18 3.60 -8.22
C ILE A 14 9.28 4.73 -7.71
N ARG A 15 9.80 5.96 -7.72
CA ARG A 15 9.04 7.16 -7.32
C ARG A 15 7.79 7.33 -8.18
N GLN A 16 7.95 7.31 -9.50
CA GLN A 16 6.85 7.47 -10.44
C GLN A 16 5.75 6.42 -10.20
N TYR A 17 6.12 5.15 -10.04
CA TYR A 17 5.16 4.07 -9.78
C TYR A 17 4.32 4.29 -8.52
N VAL A 18 4.95 4.77 -7.45
CA VAL A 18 4.29 5.04 -6.17
C VAL A 18 3.43 6.31 -6.26
N GLU A 19 3.92 7.37 -6.90
CA GLU A 19 3.21 8.64 -7.06
C GLU A 19 1.99 8.51 -7.98
N GLU A 20 2.06 7.72 -9.05
CA GLU A 20 0.92 7.41 -9.93
C GLU A 20 -0.23 6.72 -9.18
N ARG A 21 0.06 6.08 -8.05
CA ARG A 21 -0.93 5.44 -7.16
C ARG A 21 -1.41 6.36 -6.04
N GLY A 22 -0.99 7.63 -6.05
CA GLY A 22 -1.29 8.62 -5.02
C GLY A 22 -0.47 8.45 -3.74
N GLY A 23 0.60 7.66 -3.79
CA GLY A 23 1.52 7.46 -2.68
C GLY A 23 2.73 8.39 -2.72
N LYS A 24 3.64 8.23 -1.76
CA LYS A 24 4.92 8.97 -1.70
C LYS A 24 6.05 8.09 -1.21
N VAL A 25 7.15 8.01 -1.96
CA VAL A 25 8.35 7.30 -1.51
C VAL A 25 9.00 8.05 -0.34
N LEU A 26 9.24 7.32 0.76
CA LEU A 26 9.94 7.82 1.94
C LEU A 26 11.44 7.50 1.86
N ASP A 27 11.76 6.26 1.53
CA ASP A 27 13.13 5.78 1.40
C ASP A 27 13.21 4.67 0.34
N SER A 28 14.37 4.58 -0.30
CA SER A 28 14.67 3.47 -1.19
C SER A 28 16.15 3.16 -1.13
N SER A 29 16.50 1.91 -0.84
CA SER A 29 17.87 1.47 -0.64
C SER A 29 18.14 0.19 -1.40
N TRP A 30 19.35 0.06 -1.94
CA TRP A 30 19.74 -1.13 -2.69
C TRP A 30 19.83 -2.34 -1.75
N SER A 31 19.09 -3.41 -2.08
CA SER A 31 19.01 -4.64 -1.28
C SER A 31 19.31 -5.86 -2.16
N PRO A 32 20.60 -6.20 -2.38
CA PRO A 32 21.01 -7.27 -3.29
C PRO A 32 20.54 -8.68 -2.90
N PHE A 33 20.03 -8.85 -1.67
CA PHE A 33 19.53 -10.12 -1.15
C PHE A 33 18.05 -10.03 -0.74
N GLY A 34 17.28 -9.12 -1.35
CA GLY A 34 15.85 -9.04 -1.08
C GLY A 34 15.16 -10.40 -1.27
N PRO A 35 14.25 -10.79 -0.36
CA PRO A 35 13.55 -12.06 -0.43
C PRO A 35 12.69 -12.14 -1.71
N GLY A 36 12.62 -13.34 -2.30
CA GLY A 36 11.79 -13.64 -3.48
C GLY A 36 12.48 -13.66 -4.85
N TRP A 37 13.75 -13.25 -4.99
CA TRP A 37 14.41 -13.10 -6.31
C TRP A 37 15.82 -13.71 -6.39
N PHE A 38 16.07 -14.79 -5.65
CA PHE A 38 17.34 -15.53 -5.67
C PHE A 38 17.50 -16.29 -7.00
N GLY A 39 18.19 -15.73 -7.99
CA GLY A 39 18.57 -16.46 -9.20
C GLY A 39 18.76 -15.66 -10.49
N GLU A 40 18.23 -14.44 -10.59
CA GLU A 40 18.38 -13.63 -11.81
C GLU A 40 19.59 -12.70 -11.73
N LYS A 41 20.64 -13.03 -12.50
CA LYS A 41 21.97 -12.39 -12.49
C LYS A 41 22.02 -10.90 -12.88
N SER A 42 20.90 -10.27 -13.25
CA SER A 42 20.90 -8.88 -13.77
C SER A 42 19.90 -7.94 -13.09
N ASP A 43 19.10 -8.42 -12.15
CA ASP A 43 18.01 -7.63 -11.60
C ASP A 43 18.43 -6.84 -10.35
N ARG A 44 18.07 -5.56 -10.33
CA ARG A 44 18.38 -4.67 -9.21
C ARG A 44 17.19 -4.67 -8.27
N ILE A 45 17.45 -5.11 -7.05
CA ILE A 45 16.45 -5.20 -6.00
C ILE A 45 16.70 -4.04 -5.03
N TYR A 46 15.64 -3.34 -4.69
CA TYR A 46 15.63 -2.23 -3.74
C TYR A 46 14.65 -2.56 -2.62
N GLY A 47 15.00 -2.26 -1.37
CA GLY A 47 14.00 -2.09 -0.31
C GLY A 47 13.40 -0.70 -0.46
N VAL A 48 12.08 -0.59 -0.42
CA VAL A 48 11.36 0.67 -0.59
C VAL A 48 10.39 0.85 0.57
N ARG A 49 10.47 2.00 1.22
CA ARG A 49 9.45 2.48 2.15
C ARG A 49 8.67 3.60 1.50
N TYR A 50 7.35 3.51 1.54
CA TYR A 50 6.48 4.50 0.94
C TYR A 50 5.17 4.68 1.71
N LEU A 51 4.52 5.82 1.52
CA LEU A 51 3.16 6.07 1.99
C LEU A 51 2.18 5.74 0.88
N ASP A 52 1.06 5.08 1.21
CA ASP A 52 -0.08 4.96 0.30
C ASP A 52 -0.95 6.23 0.31
N ARG A 53 -1.98 6.25 -0.53
CA ARG A 53 -2.95 7.35 -0.61
C ARG A 53 -3.67 7.63 0.72
N ASP A 54 -3.85 6.60 1.54
CA ASP A 54 -4.55 6.68 2.81
C ASP A 54 -3.60 7.09 3.96
N GLY A 55 -2.32 7.31 3.64
CA GLY A 55 -1.27 7.70 4.58
C GLY A 55 -0.65 6.55 5.36
N ASN A 56 -0.95 5.30 5.01
CA ASN A 56 -0.32 4.13 5.62
C ASN A 56 1.12 4.02 5.12
N GLU A 57 2.02 3.64 6.01
CA GLU A 57 3.41 3.36 5.67
C GLU A 57 3.57 1.89 5.31
N HIS A 58 4.16 1.66 4.14
CA HIS A 58 4.46 0.37 3.57
C HIS A 58 5.96 0.14 3.52
N GLU A 59 6.36 -1.11 3.71
CA GLU A 59 7.69 -1.61 3.39
C GLU A 59 7.54 -2.72 2.35
N ALA A 60 8.27 -2.62 1.25
CA ALA A 60 8.21 -3.55 0.15
C ALA A 60 9.57 -3.74 -0.51
N HIS A 61 9.71 -4.82 -1.26
CA HIS A 61 10.86 -5.03 -2.14
C HIS A 61 10.48 -4.73 -3.57
N CYS A 62 11.31 -3.92 -4.23
CA CYS A 62 11.10 -3.50 -5.60
C CYS A 62 12.20 -4.07 -6.50
N LYS A 63 11.80 -4.74 -7.57
CA LYS A 63 12.67 -5.16 -8.67
C LYS A 63 12.52 -4.19 -9.84
N THR A 64 13.63 -3.62 -10.30
CA THR A 64 13.66 -2.82 -11.54
C THR A 64 14.37 -3.59 -12.65
N SER A 65 13.71 -3.71 -13.79
CA SER A 65 14.28 -4.34 -15.00
C SER A 65 14.10 -3.41 -16.19
N MET A 66 15.15 -3.22 -17.00
CA MET A 66 15.17 -2.23 -18.09
C MET A 66 14.08 -2.43 -19.16
N TRP A 67 13.51 -3.63 -19.28
CA TRP A 67 12.53 -3.98 -20.33
C TRP A 67 11.10 -4.20 -19.82
N THR A 68 10.93 -4.61 -18.56
CA THR A 68 9.64 -5.06 -18.01
C THR A 68 9.06 -4.12 -16.95
N GLY A 69 9.82 -3.10 -16.51
CA GLY A 69 9.32 -2.07 -15.61
C GLY A 69 9.67 -2.33 -14.14
N VAL A 70 8.73 -1.98 -13.25
CA VAL A 70 8.91 -1.96 -11.79
C VAL A 70 7.93 -2.94 -11.15
N TYR A 71 8.46 -3.88 -10.38
CA TYR A 71 7.67 -4.90 -9.69
C TYR A 71 7.88 -4.84 -8.20
N PHE A 72 6.79 -4.68 -7.45
CA PHE A 72 6.78 -4.72 -6.00
C PHE A 72 6.40 -6.12 -5.51
N THR A 73 7.10 -6.61 -4.50
CA THR A 73 6.79 -7.84 -3.77
C THR A 73 6.90 -7.61 -2.28
N GLU A 74 6.30 -8.52 -1.50
CA GLU A 74 6.30 -8.48 -0.04
C GLU A 74 5.85 -7.14 0.56
N ASP A 75 4.89 -6.50 -0.12
CA ASP A 75 4.29 -5.25 0.32
C ASP A 75 3.52 -5.49 1.62
N ARG A 76 4.00 -4.89 2.70
CA ARG A 76 3.39 -4.98 4.02
C ARG A 76 3.24 -3.59 4.62
N ILE A 77 2.10 -3.36 5.27
CA ILE A 77 1.88 -2.14 6.05
C ILE A 77 2.68 -2.27 7.34
N VAL A 78 3.65 -1.38 7.53
CA VAL A 78 4.46 -1.28 8.76
C VAL A 78 3.87 -0.28 9.76
N ARG A 79 3.09 0.68 9.27
CA ARG A 79 2.37 1.64 10.12
C ARG A 79 1.07 2.06 9.45
N TYR A 80 -0.04 1.90 10.15
CA TYR A 80 -1.30 2.47 9.69
C TYR A 80 -1.33 3.98 9.96
N ALA A 81 -1.92 4.75 9.04
CA ALA A 81 -2.23 6.13 9.32
C ALA A 81 -3.15 6.18 10.55
N GLU A 82 -2.90 7.13 11.44
CA GLU A 82 -3.88 7.46 12.49
C GLU A 82 -5.11 8.03 11.78
N ARG A 83 -6.05 7.16 11.43
CA ARG A 83 -7.34 7.60 10.94
C ARG A 83 -8.02 8.28 12.13
N PRO A 84 -8.40 9.57 12.03
CA PRO A 84 -9.14 10.19 13.11
C PRO A 84 -10.36 9.31 13.37
N ALA A 85 -10.60 8.99 14.65
CA ALA A 85 -11.80 8.26 15.04
C ALA A 85 -13.00 8.94 14.37
N PRO A 86 -13.96 8.19 13.82
CA PRO A 86 -15.15 8.79 13.23
C PRO A 86 -15.70 9.78 14.26
N ALA A 87 -15.97 11.02 13.81
CA ALA A 87 -16.47 12.06 14.68
C ALA A 87 -17.63 11.51 15.51
N THR A 88 -17.70 11.86 16.80
CA THR A 88 -18.67 11.31 17.75
C THR A 88 -20.11 11.39 17.22
N ASP A 89 -20.42 12.43 16.44
CA ASP A 89 -21.71 12.61 15.76
C ASP A 89 -21.99 11.55 14.68
N THR A 90 -20.98 11.17 13.90
CA THR A 90 -21.09 10.10 12.90
C THR A 90 -21.29 8.73 13.58
N MET A 91 -20.58 8.49 14.68
CA MET A 91 -20.68 7.25 15.46
C MET A 91 -22.10 7.07 16.03
N THR A 92 -22.65 8.12 16.65
CA THR A 92 -24.01 8.09 17.23
C THR A 92 -25.09 7.93 16.16
N SER A 93 -24.93 8.56 14.99
CA SER A 93 -25.83 8.38 13.84
C SER A 93 -25.82 6.93 13.34
N LEU A 94 -24.65 6.32 13.17
CA LEU A 94 -24.49 4.94 12.69
C LEU A 94 -25.07 3.90 13.66
N GLU A 95 -24.95 4.14 14.97
CA GLU A 95 -25.56 3.29 16.00
C GLU A 95 -27.09 3.39 15.98
N ALA A 96 -27.63 4.59 15.81
CA ALA A 96 -29.06 4.80 15.66
C ALA A 96 -29.61 4.09 14.40
N GLU A 97 -28.89 4.18 13.29
CA GLU A 97 -29.26 3.53 12.04
C GLU A 97 -29.17 1.99 12.14
N ASN A 98 -28.12 1.45 12.77
CA ASN A 98 -28.00 0.01 13.03
C ASN A 98 -29.16 -0.54 13.85
N ARG A 99 -29.57 0.19 14.88
CA ARG A 99 -30.71 -0.19 15.72
C ARG A 99 -32.00 -0.26 14.90
N ARG A 100 -32.27 0.77 14.10
CA ARG A 100 -33.44 0.80 13.21
C ARG A 100 -33.44 -0.36 12.22
N LEU A 101 -32.31 -0.61 11.57
CA LEU A 101 -32.17 -1.70 10.58
C LEU A 101 -32.39 -3.08 11.22
N ARG A 102 -31.93 -3.29 12.47
CA ARG A 102 -32.16 -4.53 13.21
C ARG A 102 -33.63 -4.75 13.54
N GLU A 103 -34.33 -3.70 13.98
CA GLU A 103 -35.76 -3.76 14.25
C GLU A 103 -36.57 -4.04 12.97
N GLU A 104 -36.16 -3.46 11.83
CA GLU A 104 -36.80 -3.67 10.54
C GLU A 104 -36.56 -5.10 10.01
N LEU A 105 -35.34 -5.62 10.15
CA LEU A 105 -35.03 -7.02 9.84
C LEU A 105 -35.84 -8.00 10.70
N GLU A 106 -36.06 -7.68 11.97
CA GLU A 106 -36.86 -8.51 12.87
C GLU A 106 -38.34 -8.51 12.46
N ARG A 107 -38.91 -7.34 12.13
CA ARG A 107 -40.26 -7.24 11.56
C ARG A 107 -40.41 -8.05 10.29
N LEU A 108 -39.47 -7.93 9.36
CA LEU A 108 -39.51 -8.66 8.09
C LEU A 108 -39.33 -10.16 8.27
N ARG A 109 -38.51 -10.60 9.24
CA ARG A 109 -38.41 -12.01 9.62
C ARG A 109 -39.72 -12.56 10.19
N GLN A 110 -40.42 -11.79 11.02
CA GLN A 110 -41.68 -12.22 11.62
C GLN A 110 -42.86 -12.20 10.64
N GLY A 111 -42.83 -11.35 9.61
CA GLY A 111 -43.87 -11.29 8.57
C GLY A 111 -43.72 -12.30 7.41
N ARG A 112 -42.69 -13.16 7.42
CA ARG A 112 -42.45 -14.19 6.38
C ARG A 112 -42.77 -15.62 6.82
N GLY A 113 -43.48 -15.81 7.95
CA GLY A 113 -44.07 -17.09 8.37
C GLY A 113 -45.57 -17.11 8.15
#